data_AF-A0A8S3ENK8-F1
#
_entry.id   AF-A0A8S3ENK8-F1
#
_cell.length_a   1.000
_cell.length_b   1.000
_cell.length_c   1.000
_cell.angle_alpha   90.00
_cell.angle_beta   90.00
_cell.angle_gamma   90.00
#
_symmetry.space_group_name_H-M   'P 1'
#
loop_
_entity.id
_entity.type
_entity.pdbx_description
1 polymer ?
#
loop_
_entity_poly.entity_id
_entity_poly.type
_entity_poly.pdbx_seq_one_letter_code
_entity_poly.pdbx_strand_id
1 'polypeptide(L)'
;TCALGHIIDHTKPDITVLCELCKCFLHVSELKTHTIYHNALKLYKFKEVPNKIDVILRRRDLLIQRMQRLNNISTESYFKYVKTINDGFQILKRTIEPYMYAENGCLYENREASCVQGFSFVPRNRLFLSIGMCTSQNKQNKADMEDTMRFIDCFGGKEKFAYVGLFDGYNGKASSSLCREHFHDAILFEMSKLINEMNGVEAEETLINRLYARMVDPSSEFSNVKNIGDVYRLAYLKMDHLLSRGVNETSSVRWSGTSACTAVIVTNDKIDELLADLENDDNPDDEKKGRIVLGHIHVANCGSVEALGIRGGEAFLLTQKHTPANKHERERILGA
;
A
#
# COMPACT_ATOMS: atom_id res chain seq x y z
N THR A 1 -9.51 -19.84 -34.03
CA THR A 1 -9.49 -20.39 -32.67
C THR A 1 -9.36 -19.23 -31.70
N CYS A 2 -10.20 -19.15 -30.64
CA CYS A 2 -10.04 -18.09 -29.63
C CYS A 2 -8.64 -18.19 -29.04
N ALA A 3 -7.91 -17.07 -28.97
CA ALA A 3 -6.63 -17.03 -28.28
C ALA A 3 -6.78 -17.12 -26.74
N LEU A 4 -8.01 -17.20 -26.23
CA LEU A 4 -8.38 -17.45 -24.84
C LEU A 4 -8.47 -18.94 -24.46
N GLY A 5 -7.90 -19.85 -25.27
CA GLY A 5 -7.64 -21.25 -24.91
C GLY A 5 -8.67 -21.94 -23.98
N HIS A 6 -9.94 -22.03 -24.37
CA HIS A 6 -10.97 -22.59 -23.50
C HIS A 6 -10.78 -24.11 -23.32
N ILE A 7 -10.23 -24.51 -22.17
CA ILE A 7 -10.29 -25.87 -21.66
C ILE A 7 -11.60 -26.01 -20.90
N ILE A 8 -12.37 -27.07 -21.17
CA ILE A 8 -13.62 -27.35 -20.47
C ILE A 8 -13.28 -27.71 -19.02
N ASP A 9 -13.57 -26.79 -18.10
CA ASP A 9 -13.43 -26.98 -16.66
C ASP A 9 -14.76 -27.51 -16.11
N HIS A 10 -14.77 -28.80 -15.76
CA HIS A 10 -15.93 -29.50 -15.22
C HIS A 10 -16.37 -29.01 -13.82
N THR A 11 -15.69 -28.03 -13.22
CA THR A 11 -16.06 -27.42 -11.93
C THR A 11 -16.96 -26.18 -12.05
N LYS A 12 -17.24 -25.71 -13.28
CA LYS A 12 -18.09 -24.55 -13.56
C LYS A 12 -19.47 -24.96 -14.13
N PRO A 13 -20.52 -24.12 -14.01
CA PRO A 13 -21.85 -24.44 -14.54
C PRO A 13 -21.85 -24.69 -16.06
N ASP A 14 -22.57 -25.74 -16.48
CA ASP A 14 -22.64 -26.31 -17.84
C ASP A 14 -23.28 -25.42 -18.92
N ILE A 15 -23.60 -24.15 -18.61
CA ILE A 15 -24.25 -23.25 -19.58
C ILE A 15 -23.16 -22.49 -20.35
N THR A 16 -23.06 -22.81 -21.64
CA THR A 16 -22.19 -22.11 -22.59
C THR A 16 -22.99 -21.36 -23.65
N VAL A 17 -22.44 -20.24 -24.13
CA VAL A 17 -23.02 -19.37 -25.15
C VAL A 17 -22.01 -19.17 -26.27
N LEU A 18 -22.46 -19.23 -27.52
CA LEU A 18 -21.62 -18.95 -28.69
C LEU A 18 -21.47 -17.44 -28.89
N CYS A 19 -20.24 -16.92 -28.90
CA CYS A 19 -19.97 -15.55 -29.30
C CYS A 19 -20.10 -15.38 -30.82
N GLU A 20 -20.91 -14.43 -31.28
CA GLU A 20 -21.13 -14.21 -32.71
C GLU A 20 -19.94 -13.57 -33.43
N LEU A 21 -19.05 -12.88 -32.71
CA LEU A 21 -17.90 -12.18 -33.29
C LEU A 21 -16.72 -13.12 -33.56
N CYS A 22 -16.33 -13.93 -32.57
CA CYS A 22 -15.19 -14.85 -32.70
C CYS A 22 -15.59 -16.32 -32.87
N LYS A 23 -16.89 -16.64 -32.83
CA LYS A 23 -17.43 -18.00 -32.98
C LYS A 23 -16.90 -18.99 -31.94
N CYS A 24 -16.62 -18.52 -30.73
CA CYS A 24 -16.13 -19.33 -29.62
C CYS A 24 -17.25 -19.57 -28.60
N PHE A 25 -17.31 -20.79 -28.05
CA PHE A 25 -18.21 -21.13 -26.95
C PHE A 25 -17.60 -20.67 -25.63
N LEU A 26 -18.41 -19.98 -24.82
CA LEU A 26 -17.98 -19.32 -23.59
C LEU A 26 -18.93 -19.67 -22.46
N HIS A 27 -18.41 -19.84 -21.24
CA HIS A 27 -19.29 -19.92 -20.07
C HIS A 27 -19.97 -18.57 -19.82
N VAL A 28 -21.21 -18.60 -19.31
CA VAL A 28 -21.97 -17.39 -18.98
C VAL A 28 -21.19 -16.46 -18.02
N SER A 29 -20.39 -17.03 -17.12
CA SER A 29 -19.51 -16.30 -16.19
C SER A 29 -18.42 -15.46 -16.89
N GLU A 30 -18.04 -15.83 -18.13
CA GLU A 30 -16.95 -15.21 -18.89
C GLU A 30 -17.44 -14.20 -19.93
N LEU A 31 -18.76 -14.01 -20.07
CA LEU A 31 -19.33 -13.08 -21.06
C LEU A 31 -18.84 -11.65 -20.88
N LYS A 32 -18.70 -11.19 -19.62
CA LYS A 32 -18.26 -9.82 -19.32
C LYS A 32 -16.81 -9.60 -19.73
N THR A 33 -15.92 -10.51 -19.35
CA THR A 33 -14.49 -10.43 -19.71
C THR A 33 -14.28 -10.57 -21.21
N HIS A 34 -15.04 -11.45 -21.86
CA HIS A 34 -15.01 -11.63 -23.31
C HIS A 34 -15.52 -10.41 -24.08
N THR A 35 -16.55 -9.74 -23.58
CA THR A 35 -17.05 -8.47 -24.16
C THR A 35 -15.99 -7.37 -24.08
N ILE A 36 -15.30 -7.28 -22.94
CA ILE A 36 -14.20 -6.34 -22.72
C ILE A 36 -13.04 -6.60 -23.71
N TYR A 37 -12.72 -7.87 -23.97
CA TYR A 37 -11.73 -8.27 -24.97
C TYR A 37 -12.09 -7.78 -26.38
N HIS A 38 -13.34 -7.96 -26.83
CA HIS A 38 -13.77 -7.45 -28.13
C HIS A 38 -13.76 -5.92 -28.22
N ASN A 39 -14.10 -5.24 -27.13
CA ASN A 39 -14.00 -3.78 -27.06
C ASN A 39 -12.54 -3.32 -27.20
N ALA A 40 -11.57 -4.03 -26.61
CA ALA A 40 -10.15 -3.74 -26.76
C ALA A 40 -9.68 -3.94 -28.22
N LEU A 41 -10.08 -5.03 -28.87
CA LEU A 41 -9.80 -5.26 -30.30
C LEU A 41 -10.35 -4.13 -31.18
N LYS A 42 -11.61 -3.73 -30.92
CA LYS A 42 -12.27 -2.64 -31.64
C LYS A 42 -11.56 -1.30 -31.44
N LEU A 43 -11.14 -0.99 -30.20
CA LEU A 43 -10.38 0.22 -29.86
C LEU A 43 -9.06 0.28 -30.63
N TYR A 44 -8.32 -0.82 -30.69
CA TYR A 44 -7.05 -0.92 -31.40
C TYR A 44 -7.21 -1.07 -32.92
N LYS A 45 -8.43 -1.33 -33.38
CA LYS A 45 -8.80 -1.67 -34.77
C LYS A 45 -8.12 -2.93 -35.27
N PHE A 46 -8.00 -3.92 -34.40
CA PHE A 46 -7.54 -5.25 -34.77
C PHE A 46 -8.75 -6.17 -35.01
N LYS A 47 -8.66 -7.02 -36.03
CA LYS A 47 -9.63 -8.10 -36.26
C LYS A 47 -9.36 -9.27 -35.30
N GLU A 48 -8.08 -9.56 -35.09
CA GLU A 48 -7.58 -10.59 -34.19
C GLU A 48 -6.33 -10.05 -33.46
N VAL A 49 -5.98 -10.63 -32.31
CA VAL A 49 -4.81 -10.19 -31.54
C VAL A 49 -3.53 -10.48 -32.35
N PRO A 50 -2.63 -9.50 -32.51
CA PRO A 50 -1.33 -9.75 -33.16
C PRO A 50 -0.47 -10.73 -32.35
N ASN A 51 0.38 -11.52 -33.00
CA ASN A 51 1.24 -12.49 -32.31
C ASN A 51 2.49 -11.87 -31.64
N LYS A 52 2.70 -10.55 -31.76
CA LYS A 52 3.87 -9.84 -31.23
C LYS A 52 3.45 -8.59 -30.47
N ILE A 53 3.98 -8.42 -29.26
CA ILE A 53 3.66 -7.29 -28.37
C ILE A 53 4.04 -5.96 -28.98
N ASP A 54 5.17 -5.90 -29.69
CA ASP A 54 5.65 -4.68 -30.35
C ASP A 54 4.60 -4.05 -31.27
N VAL A 55 3.76 -4.87 -31.92
CA VAL A 55 2.69 -4.39 -32.81
C VAL A 55 1.61 -3.67 -32.00
N ILE A 56 1.26 -4.21 -30.83
CA ILE A 56 0.28 -3.58 -29.94
C ILE A 56 0.87 -2.31 -29.30
N LEU A 57 2.14 -2.34 -28.88
CA LEU A 57 2.84 -1.18 -28.32
C LEU A 57 2.89 -0.01 -29.32
N ARG A 58 3.34 -0.25 -30.56
CA ARG A 58 3.35 0.79 -31.61
C ARG A 58 1.95 1.35 -31.84
N ARG A 59 0.92 0.50 -31.81
CA ARG A 59 -0.46 0.94 -31.99
C ARG A 59 -0.95 1.78 -30.80
N ARG A 60 -0.57 1.42 -29.58
CA ARG A 60 -0.85 2.18 -28.35
C ARG A 60 -0.30 3.60 -28.49
N ASP A 61 0.97 3.72 -28.87
CA ASP A 61 1.64 5.01 -28.96
C ASP A 61 1.00 5.90 -30.03
N LEU A 62 0.61 5.33 -31.17
CA LEU A 62 -0.14 6.07 -32.21
C LEU A 62 -1.51 6.57 -31.71
N LEU A 63 -2.23 5.78 -30.91
CA LEU A 63 -3.51 6.19 -30.33
C LEU A 63 -3.33 7.32 -29.32
N ILE A 64 -2.32 7.22 -28.46
CA ILE A 64 -1.99 8.27 -27.48
C ILE A 64 -1.59 9.55 -28.21
N GLN A 65 -0.67 9.47 -29.18
CA GLN A 65 -0.22 10.63 -29.97
C GLN A 65 -1.38 11.30 -30.72
N ARG A 66 -2.30 10.52 -31.29
CA ARG A 66 -3.49 11.07 -31.95
C ARG A 66 -4.35 11.87 -30.98
N MET A 67 -4.50 11.40 -29.75
CA MET A 67 -5.30 12.09 -28.74
C MET A 67 -4.62 13.32 -28.17
N GLN A 68 -3.29 13.29 -28.03
CA GLN A 68 -2.51 14.47 -27.66
C GLN A 68 -2.68 15.61 -28.67
N ARG A 69 -2.89 15.31 -29.95
CA ARG A 69 -3.15 16.32 -30.98
C ARG A 69 -4.58 16.85 -30.98
N LEU A 70 -5.54 16.09 -30.45
CA LEU A 70 -6.97 16.42 -30.50
C LEU A 70 -7.48 17.09 -29.23
N ASN A 71 -6.76 16.98 -28.11
CA ASN A 71 -7.17 17.52 -26.82
C ASN A 71 -6.02 18.28 -26.16
N ASN A 72 -6.37 19.27 -25.34
CA ASN A 72 -5.41 19.84 -24.39
C ASN A 72 -5.04 18.77 -23.36
N ILE A 73 -3.73 18.57 -23.17
CA ILE A 73 -3.11 17.54 -22.31
C ILE A 73 -3.62 17.62 -20.84
N SER A 74 -4.13 18.78 -20.43
CA SER A 74 -4.63 19.07 -19.07
C SER A 74 -6.11 18.73 -18.83
N THR A 75 -6.83 18.19 -19.81
CA THR A 75 -8.27 17.89 -19.66
C THR A 75 -8.52 16.51 -19.02
N GLU A 76 -9.52 16.42 -18.14
CA GLU A 76 -9.94 15.15 -17.52
C GLU A 76 -10.31 14.08 -18.57
N SER A 77 -10.90 14.50 -19.69
CA SER A 77 -11.22 13.65 -20.84
C SER A 77 -9.98 12.97 -21.45
N TYR A 78 -8.83 13.65 -21.48
CA TYR A 78 -7.58 13.08 -21.98
C TYR A 78 -7.12 11.92 -21.09
N PHE A 79 -7.09 12.11 -19.77
CA PHE A 79 -6.68 11.06 -18.82
C PHE A 79 -7.61 9.85 -18.86
N LYS A 80 -8.93 10.06 -18.93
CA LYS A 80 -9.90 8.97 -19.05
C LYS A 80 -9.69 8.15 -20.32
N TYR A 81 -9.35 8.82 -21.43
CA TYR A 81 -9.10 8.14 -22.69
C TYR A 81 -7.77 7.39 -22.70
N VAL A 82 -6.68 8.00 -22.18
CA VAL A 82 -5.38 7.31 -22.05
C VAL A 82 -5.51 6.09 -21.16
N LYS A 83 -6.26 6.19 -20.05
CA LYS A 83 -6.60 5.03 -19.21
C LYS A 83 -7.30 3.94 -20.02
N THR A 84 -8.31 4.29 -20.80
CA THR A 84 -9.03 3.33 -21.67
C THR A 84 -8.10 2.65 -22.68
N ILE A 85 -7.16 3.39 -23.28
CA ILE A 85 -6.13 2.81 -24.15
C ILE A 85 -5.26 1.81 -23.37
N ASN A 86 -4.77 2.20 -22.20
CA ASN A 86 -3.90 1.37 -21.38
C ASN A 86 -4.61 0.11 -20.88
N ASP A 87 -5.86 0.21 -20.48
CA ASP A 87 -6.68 -0.95 -20.07
C ASP A 87 -6.84 -1.91 -21.26
N GLY A 88 -7.15 -1.39 -22.45
CA GLY A 88 -7.20 -2.16 -23.69
C GLY A 88 -5.87 -2.84 -24.04
N PHE A 89 -4.74 -2.13 -23.89
CA PHE A 89 -3.40 -2.68 -24.06
C PHE A 89 -3.19 -3.91 -23.18
N GLN A 90 -3.50 -3.81 -21.89
CA GLN A 90 -3.30 -4.90 -20.94
C GLN A 90 -4.14 -6.12 -21.29
N ILE A 91 -5.40 -5.93 -21.71
CA ILE A 91 -6.28 -7.03 -22.13
C ILE A 91 -5.69 -7.79 -23.33
N LEU A 92 -5.21 -7.06 -24.35
CA LEU A 92 -4.65 -7.70 -25.54
C LEU A 92 -3.27 -8.32 -25.27
N LYS A 93 -2.44 -7.68 -24.44
CA LYS A 93 -1.14 -8.21 -24.02
C LYS A 93 -1.28 -9.58 -23.34
N ARG A 94 -2.27 -9.73 -22.44
CA ARG A 94 -2.57 -10.99 -21.75
C ARG A 94 -2.82 -12.16 -22.70
N THR A 95 -3.35 -11.88 -23.89
CA THR A 95 -3.65 -12.91 -24.89
C THR A 95 -2.40 -13.40 -25.64
N ILE A 96 -1.34 -12.59 -25.74
CA ILE A 96 -0.06 -12.97 -26.37
C ILE A 96 0.86 -13.68 -25.37
N GLU A 97 0.80 -13.30 -24.10
CA GLU A 97 1.57 -13.89 -23.00
C GLU A 97 0.65 -14.60 -21.98
N PRO A 98 -0.03 -15.71 -22.34
CA PRO A 98 -0.99 -16.40 -21.46
C PRO A 98 -0.39 -16.84 -20.11
N TYR A 99 0.92 -17.17 -20.09
CA TYR A 99 1.64 -17.59 -18.88
C TYR A 99 1.84 -16.46 -17.84
N MET A 100 1.38 -15.24 -18.13
CA MET A 100 1.51 -14.11 -17.22
C MET A 100 0.21 -13.73 -16.50
N TYR A 101 -0.96 -14.16 -16.98
CA TYR A 101 -2.25 -13.92 -16.33
C TYR A 101 -3.28 -14.99 -16.78
N ALA A 102 -3.35 -16.12 -16.07
CA ALA A 102 -4.33 -17.16 -16.36
C ALA A 102 -5.72 -16.84 -15.79
N GLU A 103 -6.72 -17.48 -16.40
CA GLU A 103 -8.16 -17.24 -16.35
C GLU A 103 -8.79 -17.37 -14.96
N ASN A 104 -9.79 -16.51 -14.71
CA ASN A 104 -10.84 -16.56 -13.66
C ASN A 104 -10.96 -15.34 -12.74
N GLY A 105 -10.33 -14.20 -13.02
CA GLY A 105 -10.52 -13.00 -12.20
C GLY A 105 -9.99 -13.12 -10.76
N CYS A 106 -9.54 -14.31 -10.34
CA CYS A 106 -8.55 -14.51 -9.32
C CYS A 106 -7.18 -14.22 -9.95
N LEU A 107 -6.48 -13.22 -9.40
CA LEU A 107 -5.04 -13.10 -9.56
C LEU A 107 -4.41 -14.37 -8.97
N TYR A 108 -4.30 -15.44 -9.75
CA TYR A 108 -3.19 -16.35 -9.54
C TYR A 108 -1.95 -15.60 -10.01
N GLU A 109 -1.41 -14.79 -9.10
CA GLU A 109 0.01 -14.51 -9.09
C GLU A 109 0.70 -15.85 -9.32
N ASN A 110 1.38 -15.92 -10.46
CA ASN A 110 2.17 -17.07 -10.82
C ASN A 110 3.18 -17.26 -9.66
N ARG A 111 2.93 -18.19 -8.73
CA ARG A 111 3.72 -18.34 -7.48
C ARG A 111 5.21 -18.58 -7.75
N GLU A 112 5.56 -18.93 -8.98
CA GLU A 112 6.95 -19.04 -9.46
C GLU A 112 7.56 -17.69 -9.89
N ALA A 113 6.75 -16.77 -10.42
CA ALA A 113 7.16 -15.42 -10.82
C ALA A 113 6.96 -14.37 -9.69
N SER A 114 6.08 -14.64 -8.74
CA SER A 114 5.96 -13.86 -7.52
C SER A 114 6.78 -14.48 -6.39
N CYS A 115 7.74 -13.73 -5.86
CA CYS A 115 8.37 -14.11 -4.60
C CYS A 115 7.42 -13.66 -3.48
N VAL A 116 6.58 -14.59 -3.00
CA VAL A 116 5.71 -14.33 -1.85
C VAL A 116 6.47 -14.67 -0.58
N GLN A 117 6.61 -13.70 0.32
CA GLN A 117 7.17 -13.91 1.64
C GLN A 117 6.14 -13.51 2.68
N GLY A 118 5.71 -14.48 3.49
CA GLY A 118 4.72 -14.27 4.52
C GLY A 118 5.17 -14.85 5.85
N PHE A 119 4.81 -14.17 6.93
CA PHE A 119 4.97 -14.68 8.29
C PHE A 119 3.82 -14.21 9.18
N SER A 120 3.51 -15.02 10.17
CA SER A 120 2.48 -14.71 11.18
C SER A 120 2.95 -15.16 12.55
N PHE A 121 2.55 -14.43 13.58
CA PHE A 121 2.85 -14.76 14.97
C PHE A 121 1.84 -14.06 15.88
N VAL A 122 1.90 -14.38 17.17
CA VAL A 122 1.09 -13.77 18.22
C VAL A 122 2.00 -12.81 19.01
N PRO A 123 1.78 -11.49 18.92
CA PRO A 123 2.52 -10.51 19.73
C PRO A 123 2.20 -10.63 21.22
N ARG A 124 3.08 -10.12 22.10
CA ARG A 124 2.81 -10.06 23.54
C ARG A 124 1.80 -8.99 23.91
N ASN A 125 1.69 -7.94 23.10
CA ASN A 125 0.71 -6.89 23.31
C ASN A 125 -0.73 -7.46 23.25
N ARG A 126 -1.49 -7.27 24.34
CA ARG A 126 -2.82 -7.88 24.55
C ARG A 126 -3.91 -7.46 23.57
N LEU A 127 -3.73 -6.39 22.80
CA LEU A 127 -4.70 -6.00 21.77
C LEU A 127 -4.58 -6.83 20.48
N PHE A 128 -3.51 -7.62 20.34
CA PHE A 128 -3.32 -8.48 19.19
C PHE A 128 -3.75 -9.90 19.51
N LEU A 129 -4.74 -10.40 18.77
CA LEU A 129 -4.98 -11.84 18.69
C LEU A 129 -3.89 -12.52 17.85
N SER A 130 -3.52 -11.88 16.74
CA SER A 130 -2.45 -12.33 15.84
C SER A 130 -2.03 -11.18 14.93
N ILE A 131 -0.86 -11.32 14.31
CA ILE A 131 -0.45 -10.48 13.20
C ILE A 131 0.02 -11.35 12.03
N GLY A 132 -0.34 -10.93 10.81
CA GLY A 132 0.13 -11.49 9.56
C GLY A 132 0.75 -10.41 8.69
N MET A 133 1.90 -10.72 8.11
CA MET A 133 2.64 -9.83 7.23
C MET A 133 3.00 -10.58 5.96
N CYS A 134 2.77 -9.97 4.80
CA CYS A 134 3.03 -10.61 3.53
C CYS A 134 3.50 -9.59 2.49
N THR A 135 4.53 -9.94 1.73
CA THR A 135 4.95 -9.22 0.53
C THR A 135 4.84 -10.14 -0.67
N SER A 136 4.59 -9.55 -1.84
CA SER A 136 4.64 -10.25 -3.10
C SER A 136 5.40 -9.42 -4.14
N GLN A 137 6.54 -9.93 -4.57
CA GLN A 137 7.34 -9.27 -5.60
C GLN A 137 6.88 -9.70 -6.98
N ASN A 138 6.40 -8.76 -7.79
CA ASN A 138 6.18 -9.02 -9.21
C ASN A 138 7.50 -8.91 -10.01
N LYS A 139 8.21 -10.04 -10.16
CA LYS A 139 9.50 -10.11 -10.88
C LYS A 139 9.41 -9.73 -12.36
N GLN A 140 8.22 -9.72 -12.95
CA GLN A 140 8.02 -9.33 -14.35
C GLN A 140 8.13 -7.81 -14.53
N ASN A 141 7.74 -7.04 -13.51
CA ASN A 141 7.68 -5.57 -13.57
C ASN A 141 8.80 -4.89 -12.79
N LYS A 142 9.29 -5.50 -11.70
CA LYS A 142 10.41 -4.98 -10.92
C LYS A 142 11.41 -6.09 -10.64
N ALA A 143 12.68 -5.84 -10.98
CA ALA A 143 13.78 -6.77 -10.72
C ALA A 143 13.97 -7.03 -9.21
N ASP A 144 13.72 -6.01 -8.38
CA ASP A 144 13.84 -6.07 -6.93
C ASP A 144 12.55 -5.63 -6.22
N MET A 145 12.28 -6.23 -5.06
CA MET A 145 11.21 -5.77 -4.15
C MET A 145 11.68 -4.50 -3.43
N GLU A 146 11.10 -3.36 -3.81
CA GLU A 146 11.37 -2.06 -3.20
C GLU A 146 10.60 -1.85 -1.90
N ASP A 147 9.42 -2.47 -1.75
CA ASP A 147 8.59 -2.32 -0.56
C ASP A 147 9.24 -3.03 0.62
N THR A 148 9.11 -2.41 1.80
CA THR A 148 9.58 -2.96 3.06
C THR A 148 8.54 -2.76 4.15
N MET A 149 8.64 -3.56 5.19
CA MET A 149 7.75 -3.48 6.34
C MET A 149 8.51 -3.80 7.62
N ARG A 150 8.02 -3.27 8.74
CA ARG A 150 8.58 -3.50 10.06
C ARG A 150 7.47 -3.60 11.08
N PHE A 151 7.48 -4.68 11.86
CA PHE A 151 6.72 -4.79 13.09
C PHE A 151 7.69 -4.88 14.27
N ILE A 152 7.36 -4.20 15.36
CA ILE A 152 8.10 -4.28 16.62
C ILE A 152 7.09 -4.51 17.74
N ASP A 153 7.15 -5.72 18.30
CA ASP A 153 6.47 -6.04 19.55
C ASP A 153 7.19 -5.38 20.72
N CYS A 154 6.45 -5.05 21.77
CA CYS A 154 6.96 -4.36 22.95
C CYS A 154 7.80 -3.13 22.60
N PHE A 155 7.25 -2.25 21.77
CA PHE A 155 7.93 -1.07 21.27
C PHE A 155 8.45 -0.19 22.42
N GLY A 156 9.73 0.20 22.35
CA GLY A 156 10.42 0.87 23.47
C GLY A 156 10.66 -0.02 24.69
N GLY A 157 10.63 -1.34 24.54
CA GLY A 157 10.79 -2.29 25.64
C GLY A 157 9.54 -2.42 26.52
N LYS A 158 8.37 -1.99 26.05
CA LYS A 158 7.13 -1.92 26.82
C LYS A 158 6.02 -2.71 26.15
N GLU A 159 5.49 -3.73 26.82
CA GLU A 159 4.46 -4.63 26.25
C GLU A 159 3.17 -3.93 25.83
N LYS A 160 2.86 -2.81 26.51
CA LYS A 160 1.73 -1.93 26.20
C LYS A 160 1.79 -1.30 24.80
N PHE A 161 2.98 -1.24 24.19
CA PHE A 161 3.19 -0.54 22.93
C PHE A 161 3.62 -1.53 21.84
N ALA A 162 3.09 -1.33 20.63
CA ALA A 162 3.56 -2.01 19.43
C ALA A 162 3.69 -1.01 18.27
N TYR A 163 4.63 -1.26 17.38
CA TYR A 163 4.88 -0.41 16.22
C TYR A 163 4.72 -1.20 14.92
N VAL A 164 4.11 -0.56 13.93
CA VAL A 164 3.98 -1.04 12.56
C VAL A 164 4.45 0.04 11.59
N GLY A 165 5.26 -0.32 10.61
CA GLY A 165 5.65 0.54 9.52
C GLY A 165 5.57 -0.20 8.20
N LEU A 166 4.93 0.42 7.20
CA LEU A 166 4.88 -0.04 5.82
C LEU A 166 5.47 1.04 4.92
N PHE A 167 6.40 0.65 4.06
CA PHE A 167 7.18 1.57 3.24
C PHE A 167 7.17 1.09 1.79
N ASP A 168 6.62 1.90 0.89
CA ASP A 168 6.57 1.63 -0.55
C ASP A 168 7.69 2.42 -1.22
N GLY A 169 8.76 1.72 -1.60
CA GLY A 169 9.96 2.30 -2.18
C GLY A 169 9.81 2.55 -3.69
N TYR A 170 10.46 3.59 -4.18
CA TYR A 170 10.54 3.91 -5.61
C TYR A 170 11.93 4.37 -6.01
N ASN A 171 12.32 4.02 -7.25
CA ASN A 171 13.64 4.29 -7.83
C ASN A 171 14.79 3.67 -7.02
N GLY A 172 14.56 2.49 -6.46
CA GLY A 172 15.48 1.73 -5.63
C GLY A 172 14.96 1.48 -4.22
N LYS A 173 15.49 0.43 -3.58
CA LYS A 173 15.11 -0.04 -2.24
C LYS A 173 15.80 0.74 -1.09
N ALA A 174 16.71 1.65 -1.41
CA ALA A 174 17.61 2.22 -0.41
C ALA A 174 16.85 3.06 0.65
N SER A 175 15.96 3.95 0.21
CA SER A 175 15.12 4.77 1.10
C SER A 175 14.16 3.95 1.96
N SER A 176 13.44 3.00 1.37
CA SER A 176 12.50 2.13 2.10
C SER A 176 13.23 1.19 3.08
N SER A 177 14.44 0.72 2.76
CA SER A 177 15.26 -0.08 3.68
C SER A 177 15.74 0.74 4.87
N LEU A 178 16.17 1.98 4.64
CA LEU A 178 16.59 2.88 5.71
C LEU A 178 15.41 3.25 6.63
N CYS A 179 14.23 3.49 6.06
CA CYS A 179 12.99 3.67 6.84
C CYS A 179 12.66 2.45 7.69
N ARG A 180 12.74 1.24 7.13
CA ARG A 180 12.53 -0.01 7.87
C ARG A 180 13.47 -0.13 9.08
N GLU A 181 14.71 0.32 8.92
CA GLU A 181 15.77 0.18 9.92
C GLU A 181 15.73 1.24 11.02
N HIS A 182 15.33 2.48 10.72
CA HIS A 182 15.50 3.58 11.69
C HIS A 182 14.26 4.42 11.96
N PHE A 183 13.20 4.34 11.16
CA PHE A 183 12.05 5.25 11.34
C PHE A 183 11.36 5.03 12.69
N HIS A 184 11.29 3.78 13.15
CA HIS A 184 10.75 3.47 14.47
C HIS A 184 11.54 4.12 15.62
N ASP A 185 12.86 4.26 15.49
CA ASP A 185 13.70 4.94 16.48
C ASP A 185 13.39 6.44 16.55
N ALA A 186 13.15 7.06 15.39
CA ALA A 186 12.76 8.47 15.32
C ALA A 186 11.43 8.72 16.04
N ILE A 187 10.46 7.81 15.85
CA ILE A 187 9.16 7.87 16.53
C ILE A 187 9.34 7.63 18.02
N LEU A 188 10.11 6.61 18.42
CA LEU A 188 10.35 6.28 19.83
C LEU A 188 10.98 7.47 20.58
N PHE A 189 11.97 8.11 19.96
CA PHE A 189 12.64 9.27 20.53
C PHE A 189 11.71 10.47 20.73
N GLU A 190 10.82 10.76 19.78
CA GLU A 190 9.86 11.85 19.97
C GLU A 190 8.73 11.46 20.94
N MET A 191 8.33 10.19 20.98
CA MET A 191 7.35 9.68 21.94
C MET A 191 7.86 9.73 23.37
N SER A 192 9.15 9.46 23.63
CA SER A 192 9.69 9.50 24.99
C SER A 192 9.59 10.90 25.61
N LYS A 193 9.69 11.97 24.81
CA LYS A 193 9.47 13.34 25.28
C LYS A 193 8.03 13.62 25.75
N LEU A 194 7.06 12.84 25.28
CA LEU A 194 5.64 13.00 25.61
C LEU A 194 5.19 12.03 26.70
N ILE A 195 5.67 10.79 26.65
CA ILE A 195 5.21 9.69 27.50
C ILE A 195 6.29 9.33 28.53
N ASN A 196 6.03 9.67 29.79
CA ASN A 196 6.97 9.39 30.87
C ASN A 196 7.31 7.90 31.05
N GLU A 197 6.38 6.99 30.74
CA GLU A 197 6.65 5.54 30.77
C GLU A 197 7.75 5.09 29.80
N MET A 198 8.01 5.90 28.77
CA MET A 198 9.09 5.73 27.80
C MET A 198 10.36 6.53 28.18
N ASN A 199 10.34 7.31 29.28
CA ASN A 199 11.55 7.97 29.81
C ASN A 199 12.51 6.92 30.36
N GLY A 200 13.80 7.06 30.06
CA GLY A 200 14.84 6.14 30.53
C GLY A 200 14.95 4.85 29.71
N VAL A 201 14.12 4.67 28.67
CA VAL A 201 14.53 3.84 27.55
C VAL A 201 15.69 4.58 26.93
N GLU A 202 16.92 4.09 27.12
CA GLU A 202 18.01 4.47 26.24
C GLU A 202 17.54 4.03 24.84
N ALA A 203 16.90 4.95 24.12
CA ALA A 203 17.08 4.98 22.69
C ALA A 203 18.58 5.18 22.55
N GLU A 204 19.34 4.07 22.59
CA GLU A 204 20.77 3.96 22.29
C GLU A 204 21.06 5.08 21.32
N GLU A 205 22.02 5.97 21.58
CA GLU A 205 22.22 7.20 20.81
C GLU A 205 22.15 6.93 19.29
N THR A 206 20.92 6.92 18.73
CA THR A 206 20.69 6.18 17.50
C THR A 206 21.36 6.96 16.41
N LEU A 207 21.69 6.32 15.30
CA LEU A 207 22.29 7.04 14.18
C LEU A 207 21.44 8.28 13.82
N ILE A 208 20.10 8.16 13.90
CA ILE A 208 19.17 9.28 13.76
C ILE A 208 19.38 10.35 14.82
N ASN A 209 19.41 10.01 16.11
CA ASN A 209 19.53 11.00 17.18
C ASN A 209 20.91 11.68 17.16
N ARG A 210 21.98 10.95 16.87
CA ARG A 210 23.34 11.49 16.68
C ARG A 210 23.46 12.43 15.50
N LEU A 211 22.82 12.08 14.39
CA LEU A 211 22.83 12.93 13.21
C LEU A 211 21.95 14.16 13.43
N TYR A 212 20.78 14.00 14.04
CA TYR A 212 19.85 15.10 14.29
C TYR A 212 20.31 16.07 15.38
N ALA A 213 20.92 15.59 16.47
CA ALA A 213 21.45 16.44 17.54
C ALA A 213 22.59 17.36 17.07
N ARG A 214 23.31 16.96 16.02
CA ARG A 214 24.30 17.82 15.34
C ARG A 214 23.68 18.85 14.39
N MET A 215 22.38 18.75 14.11
CA MET A 215 21.71 19.50 13.03
C MET A 215 20.71 20.55 13.53
N VAL A 216 20.15 20.40 14.72
CA VAL A 216 19.07 21.28 15.20
C VAL A 216 19.51 22.03 16.45
N ASP A 217 19.37 23.35 16.40
CA ASP A 217 19.51 24.22 17.56
C ASP A 217 18.46 23.81 18.62
N PRO A 218 18.87 23.41 19.83
CA PRO A 218 17.96 23.06 20.93
C PRO A 218 16.92 24.14 21.24
N SER A 219 17.18 25.40 20.85
CA SER A 219 16.30 26.56 21.08
C SER A 219 15.18 26.75 20.04
N SER A 220 15.12 25.94 18.97
CA SER A 220 14.08 26.08 17.94
C SER A 220 12.69 25.67 18.45
N GLU A 221 11.63 26.40 18.05
CA GLU A 221 10.22 26.07 18.33
C GLU A 221 9.80 24.65 17.87
N PHE A 222 10.61 24.01 17.04
CA PHE A 222 10.44 22.65 16.53
C PHE A 222 10.81 21.54 17.54
N SER A 223 11.21 21.87 18.78
CA SER A 223 11.63 20.90 19.78
C SER A 223 10.52 20.44 20.74
N ASN A 224 9.42 21.18 20.85
CA ASN A 224 8.38 20.94 21.85
C ASN A 224 7.29 19.98 21.36
N VAL A 225 7.30 18.77 21.90
CA VAL A 225 6.26 17.75 21.67
C VAL A 225 5.08 18.01 22.61
N LYS A 226 3.90 18.33 22.08
CA LYS A 226 2.69 18.60 22.89
C LYS A 226 1.65 17.49 22.81
N ASN A 227 1.62 16.78 21.69
CA ASN A 227 0.65 15.72 21.42
C ASN A 227 1.26 14.68 20.48
N ILE A 228 0.53 13.59 20.24
CA ILE A 228 0.98 12.49 19.37
C ILE A 228 1.13 12.90 17.90
N GLY A 229 0.41 13.93 17.44
CA GLY A 229 0.59 14.48 16.10
C GLY A 229 1.95 15.15 15.93
N ASP A 230 2.41 15.88 16.94
CA ASP A 230 3.76 16.47 16.95
C ASP A 230 4.86 15.41 16.95
N VAL A 231 4.67 14.30 17.68
CA VAL A 231 5.57 13.14 17.64
C VAL A 231 5.77 12.68 16.20
N TYR A 232 4.67 12.39 15.49
CA TYR A 232 4.75 11.90 14.11
C TYR A 232 5.34 12.95 13.18
N ARG A 233 4.89 14.20 13.27
CA ARG A 233 5.40 15.28 12.42
C ARG A 233 6.93 15.41 12.55
N LEU A 234 7.44 15.46 13.78
CA LEU A 234 8.88 15.60 14.03
C LEU A 234 9.66 14.34 13.64
N ALA A 235 9.13 13.15 13.89
CA ALA A 235 9.75 11.90 13.47
C ALA A 235 9.84 11.77 11.94
N TYR A 236 8.79 12.17 11.20
CA TYR A 236 8.80 12.18 9.74
C TYR A 236 9.80 13.21 9.19
N LEU A 237 9.86 14.42 9.76
CA LEU A 237 10.88 15.43 9.40
C LEU A 237 12.31 14.92 9.65
N LYS A 238 12.54 14.28 10.80
CA LYS A 238 13.82 13.64 11.14
C LYS A 238 14.24 12.60 10.12
N MET A 239 13.31 11.72 9.75
CA MET A 239 13.56 10.67 8.77
C MET A 239 13.83 11.26 7.39
N ASP A 240 13.07 12.26 6.96
CA ASP A 240 13.26 12.94 5.67
C ASP A 240 14.64 13.64 5.58
N HIS A 241 15.08 14.28 6.66
CA HIS A 241 16.43 14.82 6.75
C HIS A 241 17.52 13.75 6.66
N LEU A 242 17.31 12.60 7.31
CA LEU A 242 18.22 11.46 7.22
C LEU A 242 18.36 10.96 5.78
N LEU A 243 17.23 10.78 5.09
CA LEU A 243 17.16 10.33 3.70
C LEU A 243 17.84 11.35 2.77
N SER A 244 17.55 12.64 2.94
CA SER A 244 18.11 13.74 2.14
C SER A 244 19.64 13.81 2.18
N ARG A 245 20.26 13.39 3.29
CA ARG A 245 21.72 13.36 3.40
C ARG A 245 22.35 12.13 2.79
N GLY A 246 21.60 11.06 2.57
CA GLY A 246 22.11 9.78 2.10
C GLY A 246 23.10 9.20 3.11
N VAL A 247 22.59 8.50 4.12
CA VAL A 247 23.42 7.85 5.14
C VAL A 247 24.51 7.00 4.48
N ASN A 248 25.74 7.11 4.99
CA ASN A 248 26.97 6.54 4.41
C ASN A 248 27.33 7.06 3.01
N GLU A 249 26.85 8.27 2.65
CA GLU A 249 27.08 8.94 1.35
C GLU A 249 26.70 8.10 0.13
N THR A 250 25.76 7.18 0.31
CA THR A 250 25.26 6.37 -0.80
C THR A 250 24.30 7.21 -1.65
N SER A 251 24.72 7.54 -2.86
CA SER A 251 23.88 8.26 -3.85
C SER A 251 22.51 7.58 -4.03
N SER A 252 22.45 6.26 -3.87
CA SER A 252 21.21 5.47 -4.00
C SER A 252 20.09 5.90 -3.04
N VAL A 253 20.40 6.33 -1.81
CA VAL A 253 19.37 6.81 -0.88
C VAL A 253 18.80 8.14 -1.37
N ARG A 254 19.65 9.10 -1.76
CA ARG A 254 19.20 10.43 -2.24
C ARG A 254 18.40 10.37 -3.54
N TRP A 255 18.70 9.40 -4.40
CA TRP A 255 18.04 9.23 -5.70
C TRP A 255 16.87 8.25 -5.69
N SER A 256 16.60 7.62 -4.55
CA SER A 256 15.38 6.84 -4.31
C SER A 256 14.43 7.63 -3.41
N GLY A 257 13.20 7.14 -3.26
CA GLY A 257 12.31 7.64 -2.23
C GLY A 257 11.37 6.55 -1.74
N THR A 258 10.51 6.91 -0.79
CA THR A 258 9.56 5.96 -0.21
C THR A 258 8.33 6.68 0.30
N SER A 259 7.16 6.10 0.05
CA SER A 259 5.98 6.40 0.85
C SER A 259 6.09 5.68 2.19
N ALA A 260 5.44 6.18 3.22
CA ALA A 260 5.46 5.61 4.56
C ALA A 260 4.08 5.71 5.21
N CYS A 261 3.59 4.59 5.72
CA CYS A 261 2.45 4.55 6.63
C CYS A 261 2.90 3.86 7.91
N THR A 262 2.83 4.57 9.03
CA THR A 262 3.28 4.07 10.33
C THR A 262 2.15 4.12 11.34
N ALA A 263 2.15 3.17 12.26
CA ALA A 263 1.19 3.11 13.34
C ALA A 263 1.85 2.69 14.65
N VAL A 264 1.38 3.30 15.74
CA VAL A 264 1.69 2.91 17.12
C VAL A 264 0.40 2.50 17.79
N ILE A 265 0.39 1.28 18.29
CA ILE A 265 -0.72 0.70 19.04
C ILE A 265 -0.38 0.83 20.52
N VAL A 266 -1.31 1.39 21.29
CA VAL A 266 -1.16 1.63 22.72
C VAL A 266 -2.31 0.93 23.45
N THR A 267 -1.96 -0.04 24.29
CA THR A 267 -2.93 -0.76 25.13
C THR A 267 -3.31 0.07 26.35
N ASN A 268 -4.54 -0.08 26.85
CA ASN A 268 -4.94 0.51 28.11
C ASN A 268 -4.23 -0.20 29.28
N ASP A 269 -3.81 0.54 30.30
CA ASP A 269 -3.15 -0.04 31.48
C ASP A 269 -4.03 -1.06 32.22
N LYS A 270 -5.34 -0.86 32.17
CA LYS A 270 -6.32 -1.72 32.82
C LYS A 270 -6.88 -2.79 31.88
N ILE A 271 -6.15 -3.16 30.83
CA ILE A 271 -6.67 -4.07 29.80
C ILE A 271 -7.14 -5.40 30.38
N ASP A 272 -6.41 -5.98 31.33
CA ASP A 272 -6.79 -7.27 31.92
C ASP A 272 -8.09 -7.15 32.75
N GLU A 273 -8.27 -6.04 33.49
CA GLU A 273 -9.53 -5.74 34.21
C GLU A 273 -10.69 -5.55 33.22
N LEU A 274 -10.47 -4.75 32.16
CA LEU A 274 -11.48 -4.46 31.14
C LEU A 274 -11.89 -5.70 30.35
N LEU A 275 -10.96 -6.61 30.07
CA LEU A 275 -11.25 -7.88 29.40
C LEU A 275 -12.01 -8.83 30.32
N ALA A 276 -11.62 -8.91 31.60
CA ALA A 276 -12.36 -9.70 32.58
C ALA A 276 -13.80 -9.19 32.77
N ASP A 277 -14.01 -7.86 32.79
CA ASP A 277 -15.34 -7.26 32.86
C ASP A 277 -16.21 -7.59 31.63
N LEU A 278 -15.59 -7.72 30.45
CA LEU A 278 -16.27 -8.13 29.21
C LEU A 278 -16.61 -9.63 29.19
N GLU A 279 -15.76 -10.48 29.75
CA GLU A 279 -15.98 -11.93 29.81
C GLU A 279 -17.05 -12.33 30.83
N ASN A 280 -17.22 -11.56 31.90
CA ASN A 280 -18.21 -11.80 32.95
C ASN A 280 -19.58 -11.14 32.67
N ASP A 281 -19.76 -10.52 31.50
CA ASP A 281 -20.99 -9.83 31.12
C ASP A 281 -22.03 -10.78 30.51
N ASP A 282 -22.81 -11.43 31.36
CA ASP A 282 -23.87 -12.36 30.95
C ASP A 282 -25.11 -11.68 30.32
N ASN A 283 -25.15 -10.34 30.23
CA ASN A 283 -26.37 -9.59 29.87
C ASN A 283 -26.18 -8.69 28.63
N PRO A 284 -26.56 -9.14 27.42
CA PRO A 284 -26.26 -8.46 26.16
C PRO A 284 -27.07 -7.17 25.88
N ASP A 285 -28.06 -6.84 26.70
CA ASP A 285 -29.05 -5.77 26.44
C ASP A 285 -28.79 -4.44 27.20
N ASP A 286 -27.63 -4.29 27.84
CA ASP A 286 -27.36 -3.08 28.64
C ASP A 286 -26.82 -1.91 27.77
N GLU A 287 -27.72 -1.28 26.99
CA GLU A 287 -27.46 -0.09 26.15
C GLU A 287 -26.85 1.12 26.90
N LYS A 288 -26.73 1.04 28.24
CA LYS A 288 -26.15 2.09 29.09
C LYS A 288 -24.65 1.94 29.37
N LYS A 289 -23.99 0.85 28.94
CA LYS A 289 -22.54 0.74 29.12
C LYS A 289 -21.84 1.67 28.12
N GLY A 290 -21.20 2.72 28.65
CA GLY A 290 -20.36 3.62 27.88
C GLY A 290 -19.32 2.86 27.07
N ARG A 291 -18.85 3.44 25.95
CA ARG A 291 -17.85 2.81 25.09
C ARG A 291 -16.58 2.46 25.89
N ILE A 292 -16.32 1.17 26.08
CA ILE A 292 -15.06 0.68 26.67
C ILE A 292 -13.95 0.91 25.66
N VAL A 293 -12.88 1.58 26.09
CA VAL A 293 -11.69 1.86 25.26
C VAL A 293 -10.56 0.96 25.72
N LEU A 294 -10.32 -0.10 24.96
CA LEU A 294 -9.25 -1.07 25.21
C LEU A 294 -7.86 -0.51 24.87
N GLY A 295 -7.80 0.53 24.04
CA GLY A 295 -6.57 1.21 23.68
C GLY A 295 -6.74 2.11 22.46
N HIS A 296 -5.61 2.56 21.92
CA HIS A 296 -5.55 3.50 20.81
C HIS A 296 -4.64 2.98 19.69
N ILE A 297 -5.04 3.27 18.45
CA ILE A 297 -4.21 3.08 17.26
C ILE A 297 -3.94 4.48 16.72
N HIS A 298 -2.70 4.94 16.83
CA HIS A 298 -2.28 6.20 16.24
C HIS A 298 -1.61 5.93 14.90
N VAL A 299 -2.12 6.50 13.82
CA VAL A 299 -1.62 6.27 12.45
C VAL A 299 -1.15 7.58 11.84
N ALA A 300 -0.01 7.54 11.15
CA ALA A 300 0.48 8.62 10.32
C ALA A 300 0.79 8.09 8.91
N ASN A 301 0.53 8.92 7.91
CA ASN A 301 0.73 8.57 6.51
C ASN A 301 1.44 9.69 5.76
N CYS A 302 2.36 9.32 4.88
CA CYS A 302 2.99 10.18 3.89
C CYS A 302 3.14 9.41 2.58
N GLY A 303 2.48 9.89 1.52
CA GLY A 303 2.50 9.25 0.20
C GLY A 303 1.25 8.42 -0.09
N SER A 304 1.42 7.36 -0.89
CA SER A 304 0.31 6.60 -1.50
C SER A 304 -0.12 5.35 -0.75
N VAL A 305 0.59 4.98 0.32
CA VAL A 305 0.23 3.84 1.18
C VAL A 305 -1.04 4.19 1.96
N GLU A 306 -1.84 3.18 2.30
CA GLU A 306 -3.09 3.34 3.03
C GLU A 306 -3.15 2.40 4.22
N ALA A 307 -3.82 2.85 5.28
CA ALA A 307 -4.28 2.01 6.36
C ALA A 307 -5.82 2.01 6.35
N LEU A 308 -6.40 0.82 6.51
CA LEU A 308 -7.83 0.62 6.63
C LEU A 308 -8.12 -0.23 7.86
N GLY A 309 -9.20 0.07 8.55
CA GLY A 309 -9.77 -0.77 9.59
C GLY A 309 -10.99 -1.51 9.05
N ILE A 310 -11.26 -2.69 9.58
CA ILE A 310 -12.48 -3.44 9.28
C ILE A 310 -13.20 -3.70 10.60
N ARG A 311 -14.47 -3.31 10.69
CA ARG A 311 -15.31 -3.54 11.88
C ARG A 311 -16.71 -3.90 11.44
N GLY A 312 -17.26 -4.99 11.97
CA GLY A 312 -18.62 -5.43 11.63
C GLY A 312 -18.82 -5.78 10.15
N GLY A 313 -17.77 -6.17 9.44
CA GLY A 313 -17.81 -6.43 7.99
C GLY A 313 -17.68 -5.18 7.11
N GLU A 314 -17.59 -3.99 7.70
CA GLU A 314 -17.39 -2.75 6.96
C GLU A 314 -15.95 -2.24 7.05
N ALA A 315 -15.41 -1.77 5.93
CA ALA A 315 -14.08 -1.18 5.85
C ALA A 315 -14.15 0.35 5.97
N PHE A 316 -13.27 0.92 6.79
CA PHE A 316 -13.12 2.36 6.97
C PHE A 316 -11.66 2.77 6.77
N LEU A 317 -11.44 3.86 6.04
CA LEU A 317 -10.10 4.40 5.81
C LEU A 317 -9.59 5.11 7.07
N LEU A 318 -8.42 4.72 7.55
CA LEU A 318 -7.71 5.37 8.65
C LEU A 318 -6.82 6.52 8.16
N THR A 319 -6.41 6.45 6.89
CA THR A 319 -5.53 7.43 6.25
C THR A 319 -6.09 7.86 4.90
N GLN A 320 -5.59 8.99 4.40
CA GLN A 320 -5.86 9.44 3.04
C GLN A 320 -4.59 9.30 2.18
N LYS A 321 -4.76 8.98 0.90
CA LYS A 321 -3.68 9.02 -0.07
C LYS A 321 -3.21 10.45 -0.32
N HIS A 322 -1.91 10.67 -0.18
CA HIS A 322 -1.26 11.89 -0.60
C HIS A 322 -0.76 11.74 -2.04
N THR A 323 -1.69 11.90 -2.99
CA THR A 323 -1.40 11.85 -4.44
C THR A 323 -1.97 13.08 -5.12
N PRO A 324 -1.50 13.46 -6.33
CA PRO A 324 -2.05 14.60 -7.08
C PRO A 324 -3.55 14.48 -7.42
N ALA A 325 -4.12 13.28 -7.34
CA ALA A 325 -5.56 13.06 -7.50
C ALA A 325 -6.36 13.61 -6.31
N ASN A 326 -5.78 13.63 -5.09
CA ASN A 326 -6.40 14.21 -3.92
C ASN A 326 -6.52 15.74 -4.09
N LYS A 327 -7.75 16.24 -3.97
CA LYS A 327 -8.06 17.67 -4.16
C LYS A 327 -7.27 18.56 -3.19
N HIS A 328 -7.21 18.18 -1.91
CA HIS A 328 -6.50 18.95 -0.89
C HIS A 328 -4.99 18.97 -1.12
N GLU A 329 -4.40 17.86 -1.55
CA GLU A 329 -2.97 17.86 -1.91
C GLU A 329 -2.68 18.74 -3.11
N ARG A 330 -3.56 18.72 -4.11
CA ARG A 330 -3.42 19.57 -5.30
C ARG A 330 -3.54 21.05 -4.93
N GLU A 331 -4.50 21.43 -4.10
CA GLU A 331 -4.65 22.79 -3.58
C GLU A 331 -3.42 23.21 -2.77
N ARG A 332 -2.95 22.36 -1.85
CA ARG A 332 -1.74 22.58 -1.05
C ARG A 332 -0.50 22.83 -1.92
N ILE A 333 -0.32 22.08 -3.00
CA ILE A 333 0.82 22.23 -3.93
C ILE A 333 0.70 23.51 -4.78
N LEU A 334 -0.52 23.83 -5.24
CA LEU A 334 -0.76 25.00 -6.08
C LEU A 334 -0.83 26.31 -5.30
N GLY A 335 -0.91 26.25 -3.97
CA GLY A 335 -1.05 27.43 -3.10
C GLY A 335 -2.38 28.15 -3.27
N ALA A 336 -3.43 27.41 -3.63
CA ALA A 336 -4.77 27.93 -3.95
C ALA A 336 -5.74 27.89 -2.75
#